data_AF-Q7NRB5-F1
#
_entry.id   AF-Q7NRB5-F1
#
_cell.length_a   1.000
_cell.length_b   1.000
_cell.length_c   1.000
_cell.angle_alpha   90.00
_cell.angle_beta   90.00
_cell.angle_gamma   90.00
#
_symmetry.space_group_name_H-M   'P 1'
#
loop_
_entity.id
_entity.type
_entity.pdbx_description
1 polymer ?
#
loop_
_entity_poly.entity_id
_entity_poly.type
_entity_poly.pdbx_seq_one_letter_code
_entity_poly.pdbx_strand_id
1 'polypeptide(L)'
;MLAAARVAMLAAVLALSWQPAMAKRVAGASNLVTEDSYVNRDGIRVHKPVHAKSRPANATARCRDGSYSFSTHHRGTCSGHRGVVEWYR
;
A
#
# COMPACT_ATOMS: atom_id res chain seq x y z
N MET A 1 -0.26 -5.86 -61.48
CA MET A 1 0.17 -5.04 -60.31
C MET A 1 -0.75 -5.18 -59.08
N LEU A 2 -1.70 -6.11 -59.02
CA LEU A 2 -2.66 -6.26 -57.89
C LEU A 2 -2.37 -7.44 -56.93
N ALA A 3 -1.40 -8.32 -57.24
CA ALA A 3 -1.10 -9.50 -56.42
C ALA A 3 -0.19 -9.22 -55.21
N ALA A 4 0.69 -8.21 -55.29
CA ALA A 4 1.64 -7.91 -54.22
C ALA A 4 1.00 -7.20 -53.01
N ALA A 5 -0.13 -6.52 -53.19
CA ALA A 5 -0.78 -5.76 -52.12
C ALA A 5 -1.55 -6.65 -51.11
N ARG A 6 -1.90 -7.90 -51.47
CA ARG A 6 -2.68 -8.80 -50.60
C ARG A 6 -1.84 -9.62 -49.62
N VAL A 7 -0.55 -9.83 -49.90
CA VAL A 7 0.34 -10.58 -49.01
C VAL A 7 0.76 -9.73 -47.79
N ALA A 8 0.93 -8.43 -47.97
CA ALA A 8 1.35 -7.52 -46.90
C ALA A 8 0.29 -7.29 -45.80
N MET A 9 -1.01 -7.47 -46.10
CA MET A 9 -2.07 -7.27 -45.10
C MET A 9 -2.24 -8.43 -44.12
N LEU A 10 -1.84 -9.66 -44.45
CA LEU A 10 -1.99 -10.81 -43.55
C LEU A 10 -0.91 -10.88 -42.45
N ALA A 11 0.28 -10.32 -42.70
CA ALA A 11 1.33 -10.27 -41.70
C ALA A 11 1.09 -9.21 -40.61
N ALA A 12 0.34 -8.14 -40.92
CA ALA A 12 0.06 -7.06 -39.98
C ALA A 12 -0.99 -7.42 -38.91
N VAL A 13 -1.87 -8.39 -39.17
CA VAL A 13 -2.92 -8.81 -38.20
C VAL A 13 -2.36 -9.80 -37.17
N LEU A 14 -1.38 -10.62 -37.55
CA LEU A 14 -0.71 -11.57 -36.65
C LEU A 14 0.29 -10.92 -35.67
N ALA A 15 0.77 -9.71 -35.97
CA ALA A 15 1.60 -8.94 -35.04
C ALA A 15 0.78 -8.18 -33.97
N LEU A 16 -0.54 -8.04 -34.15
CA LEU A 16 -1.41 -7.37 -33.18
C LEU A 16 -1.89 -8.29 -32.05
N SER A 17 -1.76 -9.61 -32.20
CA SER A 17 -2.08 -10.59 -31.15
C SER A 17 -0.93 -10.87 -30.18
N TRP A 18 0.22 -10.23 -30.34
CA TRP A 18 1.41 -10.36 -29.48
C TRP A 18 1.79 -9.02 -28.82
N GLN A 19 0.82 -8.36 -28.19
CA GLN A 19 1.11 -7.24 -27.29
C GLN A 19 0.99 -7.64 -25.82
N PRO A 20 2.05 -8.15 -25.14
CA PRO A 20 2.11 -8.16 -23.69
C PRO A 20 2.75 -6.85 -23.22
N ALA A 21 2.14 -5.70 -23.50
CA ALA A 21 2.82 -4.42 -23.20
C ALA A 21 1.88 -3.26 -22.84
N MET A 22 0.70 -3.55 -22.32
CA MET A 22 -0.07 -2.57 -21.54
C MET A 22 -0.26 -3.08 -20.12
N ALA A 23 0.86 -3.42 -19.46
CA ALA A 23 0.95 -3.34 -18.00
C ALA A 23 0.90 -1.85 -17.62
N LYS A 24 -0.27 -1.25 -17.80
CA LYS A 24 -0.57 0.11 -17.43
C LYS A 24 -0.79 0.10 -15.92
N ARG A 25 0.29 0.29 -15.18
CA ARG A 25 0.41 1.22 -14.05
C ARG A 25 1.82 1.08 -13.52
N VAL A 26 2.61 2.12 -13.80
CA VAL A 26 3.64 2.64 -12.90
C VAL A 26 3.13 2.41 -11.48
N ALA A 27 3.77 1.48 -10.77
CA ALA A 27 3.67 1.42 -9.33
C ALA A 27 4.02 2.84 -8.88
N GLY A 28 2.97 3.56 -8.45
CA GLY A 28 3.03 4.97 -8.16
C GLY A 28 4.22 5.22 -7.27
N ALA A 29 4.95 6.28 -7.61
CA ALA A 29 5.98 6.89 -6.79
C ALA A 29 5.66 6.66 -5.31
N SER A 30 6.59 6.01 -4.61
CA SER A 30 6.58 5.71 -3.19
C SER A 30 6.50 7.00 -2.38
N ASN A 31 5.33 7.65 -2.35
CA ASN A 31 4.95 8.51 -1.26
C ASN A 31 4.71 7.60 -0.07
N LEU A 32 5.79 7.31 0.65
CA LEU A 32 5.78 6.73 1.98
C LEU A 32 5.14 7.72 2.96
N VAL A 33 3.84 7.93 2.83
CA VAL A 33 2.93 8.19 3.93
C VAL A 33 1.86 7.12 3.79
N THR A 34 1.95 6.11 4.65
CA THR A 34 1.04 4.98 4.71
C THR A 34 -0.40 5.48 4.90
N GLU A 35 -1.17 5.48 3.80
CA GLU A 35 -2.65 5.60 3.74
C GLU A 35 -3.38 4.48 4.52
N ASP A 36 -2.64 3.54 5.08
CA ASP A 36 -3.15 2.49 5.92
C ASP A 36 -3.67 3.04 7.26
N SER A 37 -4.98 3.30 7.28
CA SER A 37 -5.77 3.62 8.48
C SER A 37 -6.89 2.61 8.66
N TYR A 38 -7.42 2.49 9.87
CA TYR A 38 -8.58 1.65 10.19
C TYR A 38 -9.60 2.45 10.98
N VAL A 39 -10.86 2.04 10.94
CA VAL A 39 -11.92 2.63 11.77
C VAL A 39 -12.05 1.78 13.02
N ASN A 40 -11.91 2.40 14.19
CA ASN A 40 -12.11 1.70 15.47
C ASN A 40 -13.61 1.54 15.77
N ARG A 41 -13.93 0.87 16.89
CA ARG A 41 -15.31 0.68 17.36
C ARG A 41 -16.07 1.97 17.69
N ASP A 42 -15.38 3.08 17.88
CA ASP A 42 -15.98 4.40 18.13
C ASP A 42 -16.27 5.15 16.81
N GLY A 43 -15.99 4.55 15.65
CA GLY A 43 -16.14 5.19 14.35
C GLY A 43 -14.99 6.16 14.00
N ILE A 44 -13.91 6.16 14.78
CA ILE A 44 -12.76 7.06 14.57
C ILE A 44 -11.76 6.39 13.63
N ARG A 45 -11.32 7.14 12.62
CA ARG A 45 -10.24 6.72 11.72
C ARG A 45 -8.88 6.91 12.40
N VAL A 46 -8.17 5.82 12.60
CA VAL A 46 -6.88 5.74 13.30
C VAL A 46 -5.82 5.21 12.35
N HIS A 47 -4.62 5.78 12.37
CA HIS A 47 -3.49 5.26 11.60
C HIS A 47 -3.04 3.89 12.13
N LYS A 48 -2.71 2.96 11.22
CA LYS A 48 -2.06 1.71 11.63
C LYS A 48 -0.69 2.00 12.28
N PRO A 49 -0.16 1.09 13.12
CA PRO A 49 1.14 1.30 13.71
C PRO A 49 2.24 1.51 12.65
N VAL A 50 3.12 2.49 12.86
CA VAL A 50 4.18 2.84 11.92
C VAL A 50 5.56 2.73 12.55
N HIS A 51 6.56 2.33 11.78
CA HIS A 51 7.95 2.44 12.19
C HIS A 51 8.47 3.84 11.90
N ALA A 52 9.03 4.50 12.90
CA ALA A 52 9.64 5.82 12.79
C ALA A 52 10.94 5.87 13.60
N LYS A 53 11.88 6.74 13.20
CA LYS A 53 13.15 6.91 13.93
C LYS A 53 12.95 7.49 15.34
N SER A 54 11.94 8.33 15.49
CA SER A 54 11.54 8.98 16.74
C SER A 54 10.04 8.85 16.94
N ARG A 55 9.59 9.01 18.19
CA ARG A 55 8.17 8.97 18.55
C ARG A 55 7.40 10.08 17.81
N PRO A 56 6.41 9.75 16.97
CA PRO A 56 5.50 10.73 16.40
C PRO A 56 4.69 11.44 17.49
N ALA A 57 4.37 12.72 17.30
CA ALA A 57 3.71 13.53 18.33
C ALA A 57 2.34 12.98 18.77
N ASN A 58 1.60 12.34 17.87
CA ASN A 58 0.27 11.78 18.11
C ASN A 58 0.28 10.27 18.44
N ALA A 59 1.46 9.66 18.59
CA ALA A 59 1.53 8.26 19.01
C ALA A 59 1.05 8.12 20.46
N THR A 60 0.16 7.17 20.69
CA THR A 60 -0.39 6.85 22.02
C THR A 60 0.31 5.67 22.68
N ALA A 61 1.02 4.84 21.90
CA ALA A 61 1.79 3.72 22.44
C ALA A 61 2.99 3.37 21.57
N ARG A 62 3.97 2.67 22.16
CA ARG A 62 5.02 1.95 21.45
C ARG A 62 4.79 0.45 21.55
N CYS A 63 4.83 -0.22 20.42
CA CYS A 63 4.73 -1.67 20.33
C CYS A 63 6.10 -2.33 20.53
N ARG A 64 6.13 -3.62 20.90
CA ARG A 64 7.38 -4.37 21.13
C ARG A 64 8.19 -4.61 19.86
N ASP A 65 7.58 -4.56 18.68
CA ASP A 65 8.31 -4.62 17.42
C ASP A 65 8.98 -3.29 17.01
N GLY A 66 8.82 -2.25 17.83
CA GLY A 66 9.39 -0.92 17.58
C GLY A 66 8.50 0.00 16.73
N SER A 67 7.29 -0.42 16.36
CA SER A 67 6.29 0.46 15.76
C SER A 67 5.59 1.35 16.81
N TYR A 68 5.02 2.45 16.37
CA TYR A 68 4.24 3.39 17.19
C TYR A 68 2.77 3.28 16.84
N SER A 69 1.91 3.03 17.83
CA SER A 69 0.46 2.96 17.66
C SER A 69 -0.20 4.32 17.93
N PHE A 70 -1.33 4.54 17.27
CA PHE A 70 -2.19 5.72 17.41
C PHE A 70 -3.56 5.36 17.99
N SER A 71 -3.72 4.12 18.48
CA SER A 71 -4.98 3.63 19.04
C SER A 71 -5.37 4.42 20.29
N THR A 72 -6.63 4.84 20.36
CA THR A 72 -7.22 5.46 21.56
C THR A 72 -7.67 4.43 22.59
N HIS A 73 -7.62 3.14 22.27
CA HIS A 73 -8.04 2.06 23.14
C HIS A 73 -6.86 1.26 23.67
N HIS A 74 -6.95 0.76 24.90
CA HIS A 74 -5.91 -0.13 25.44
C HIS A 74 -6.10 -1.59 25.00
N ARG A 75 -7.35 -2.04 24.86
CA ARG A 75 -7.65 -3.43 24.47
C ARG A 75 -7.29 -3.67 23.01
N GLY A 76 -6.50 -4.71 22.76
CA GLY A 76 -6.09 -5.14 21.42
C GLY A 76 -4.98 -4.31 20.78
N THR A 77 -4.51 -3.23 21.43
CA THR A 77 -3.42 -2.40 20.88
C THR A 77 -2.13 -3.19 20.82
N CYS A 78 -1.44 -3.08 19.68
CA CYS A 78 -0.22 -3.82 19.36
C CYS A 78 -0.38 -5.36 19.39
N SER A 79 -1.60 -5.92 19.31
CA SER A 79 -1.81 -7.38 19.32
C SER A 79 -1.04 -8.10 18.20
N GLY A 80 -1.05 -7.56 16.98
CA GLY A 80 -0.22 -8.03 15.86
C GLY A 80 1.25 -7.59 15.91
N HIS A 81 1.61 -6.75 16.88
CA HIS A 81 2.91 -6.10 17.02
C HIS A 81 3.63 -6.52 18.33
N ARG A 82 3.35 -7.74 18.79
CA ARG A 82 3.93 -8.39 19.99
C ARG A 82 3.60 -7.69 21.31
N GLY A 83 2.51 -6.93 21.35
CA GLY A 83 2.04 -6.21 22.54
C GLY A 83 2.71 -4.85 22.74
N VAL A 84 2.23 -4.11 23.74
CA VAL A 84 2.71 -2.77 24.08
C VAL A 84 3.94 -2.86 24.98
N VAL A 85 4.93 -2.01 24.72
CA VAL A 85 6.07 -1.80 25.63
C VAL A 85 5.89 -0.56 26.50
N GLU A 86 5.27 0.49 25.97
CA GLU A 86 5.11 1.76 26.66
C GLU A 86 3.84 2.48 26.17
N TRP A 87 3.13 3.11 27.11
CA TRP A 87 1.99 3.98 26.83
C TRP A 87 2.39 5.44 26.98
N TYR A 88 1.93 6.28 26.07
CA TYR A 88 2.13 7.73 26.10
C TYR A 88 0.88 8.42 26.64
N ARG A 89 1.06 9.40 27.53
CA ARG A 89 0.00 10.25 28.06
C ARG A 89 -0.11 11.54 27.24
#